data_AF-A0A2V6LHY8-F1
#
_entry.id   AF-A0A2V6LHY8-F1
#
_cell.length_a   1.000
_cell.length_b   1.000
_cell.length_c   1.000
_cell.angle_alpha   90.00
_cell.angle_beta   90.00
_cell.angle_gamma   90.00
#
_symmetry.space_group_name_H-M   'P 1'
#
loop_
_entity.id
_entity.type
_entity.pdbx_description
1 polymer ?
#
loop_
_entity_poly.entity_id
_entity_poly.type
_entity_poly.pdbx_seq_one_letter_code
_entity_poly.pdbx_strand_id
1 'polypeptide(L)'
;MKFALLLIASAFVPVFAHAQETPAPIPTPPPRVYPVALPNYDEETATRLQIFLDNSDFGPGKIDGKMGEFFRKALISYKHAHAMAKTGAVDQWLLDQVPVTYTTYTIREEDLKQVGDVPGTHAEQARLKWLPYTSLLEFIAERFHSAEAYVQKLNPGKNWEHLQPGETLKVPNVLPFEVEKFTEGKVPENPAFASRKIFVDTPERLLEVFDHDQLVCVFPITPGSKALPAPVGTWKILGANVWPWFRYDEGMLNHGVRTENYYNLPPGPNNLVGVLWMGLNKPGIGI
;
A
#
# COMPACT_ATOMS: atom_id res chain seq x y z
N MET A 1 78.31 -32.54 -30.84
CA MET A 1 78.22 -31.59 -29.71
C MET A 1 76.85 -30.95 -29.74
N LYS A 2 76.05 -31.18 -28.69
CA LYS A 2 74.74 -30.58 -28.46
C LYS A 2 74.94 -29.13 -28.01
N PHE A 3 74.28 -28.16 -28.64
CA PHE A 3 74.03 -26.85 -28.03
C PHE A 3 72.53 -26.63 -27.93
N ALA A 4 72.10 -26.33 -26.72
CA ALA A 4 70.71 -26.20 -26.31
C ALA A 4 70.23 -24.74 -26.41
N LEU A 5 68.92 -24.65 -26.66
CA LEU A 5 68.00 -23.53 -26.62
C LEU A 5 68.26 -22.43 -25.57
N LEU A 6 67.90 -21.19 -25.92
CA LEU A 6 66.97 -20.43 -25.06
C LEU A 6 66.14 -19.43 -25.91
N LEU A 7 64.88 -19.78 -26.15
CA LEU A 7 63.85 -18.88 -26.69
C LEU A 7 63.13 -18.26 -25.50
N ILE A 8 63.24 -16.95 -25.34
CA ILE A 8 62.51 -16.19 -24.32
C ILE A 8 61.12 -15.90 -24.91
N ALA A 9 60.11 -16.61 -24.43
CA ALA A 9 58.70 -16.31 -24.70
C ALA A 9 58.20 -15.28 -23.69
N SER A 10 57.93 -14.06 -24.15
CA SER A 10 57.29 -13.01 -23.36
C SER A 10 55.79 -13.29 -23.25
N ALA A 11 55.32 -13.73 -22.08
CA ALA A 11 53.90 -13.88 -21.80
C ALA A 11 53.29 -12.50 -21.48
N PHE A 12 52.45 -11.99 -22.39
CA PHE A 12 51.54 -10.89 -22.09
C PHE A 12 50.34 -11.43 -21.31
N VAL A 13 50.23 -11.07 -20.03
CA VAL A 13 49.03 -11.30 -19.22
C VAL A 13 48.11 -10.09 -19.41
N PRO A 14 46.89 -10.24 -19.95
CA PRO A 14 45.94 -9.15 -20.00
C PRO A 14 45.42 -8.90 -18.58
N VAL A 15 45.69 -7.72 -18.05
CA VAL A 15 45.04 -7.23 -16.83
C VAL A 15 43.62 -6.85 -17.22
N PHE A 16 42.65 -7.71 -16.90
CA PHE A 16 41.24 -7.32 -16.92
C PHE A 16 41.01 -6.38 -15.73
N ALA A 17 40.97 -5.08 -16.01
CA ALA A 17 40.44 -4.10 -15.09
C ALA A 17 38.95 -4.43 -14.86
N HIS A 18 38.63 -4.99 -13.69
CA HIS A 18 37.26 -5.01 -13.19
C HIS A 18 36.87 -3.54 -12.98
N ALA A 19 36.05 -3.00 -13.89
CA ALA A 19 35.36 -1.76 -13.64
C ALA A 19 34.43 -2.00 -12.43
N GLN A 20 34.86 -1.55 -11.27
CA GLN A 20 34.04 -1.51 -10.08
C GLN A 20 32.93 -0.50 -10.38
N GLU A 21 31.71 -0.97 -10.67
CA GLU A 21 30.55 -0.10 -10.86
C GLU A 21 30.39 0.74 -9.59
N THR A 22 30.72 2.02 -9.68
CA THR A 22 30.44 2.99 -8.62
C THR A 22 28.94 2.93 -8.34
N PRO A 23 28.49 2.67 -7.09
CA PRO A 23 27.07 2.66 -6.80
C PRO A 23 26.47 4.01 -7.20
N ALA A 24 25.40 3.97 -8.00
CA ALA A 24 24.68 5.17 -8.38
C ALA A 24 24.31 5.97 -7.12
N PRO A 25 24.42 7.31 -7.13
CA PRO A 25 24.02 8.12 -6.00
C PRO A 25 22.57 7.78 -5.65
N ILE A 26 22.33 7.41 -4.39
CA ILE A 26 20.98 7.16 -3.88
C ILE A 26 20.19 8.46 -4.11
N PRO A 27 19.07 8.43 -4.85
CA PRO A 27 18.27 9.63 -5.06
C PRO A 27 17.88 10.20 -3.70
N THR A 28 18.04 11.51 -3.56
CA THR A 28 17.84 12.20 -2.29
C THR A 28 16.38 12.01 -1.86
N PRO A 29 16.11 11.55 -0.62
CA PRO A 29 14.75 11.37 -0.15
C PRO A 29 14.00 12.71 -0.19
N PRO A 30 12.69 12.69 -0.45
CA PRO A 30 11.88 13.89 -0.44
C PRO A 30 11.97 14.62 0.91
N PRO A 31 11.81 15.95 0.91
CA PRO A 31 11.88 16.73 2.13
C PRO A 31 10.78 16.31 3.10
N ARG A 32 11.15 16.10 4.38
CA ARG A 32 10.22 15.70 5.44
C ARG A 32 8.98 16.59 5.47
N VAL A 33 7.82 15.98 5.66
CA VAL A 33 6.59 16.71 5.89
C VAL A 33 6.67 17.40 7.26
N TYR A 34 6.80 18.72 7.24
CA TYR A 34 6.90 19.52 8.46
C TYR A 34 5.63 19.39 9.32
N PRO A 35 5.73 19.38 10.67
CA PRO A 35 4.57 19.44 11.52
C PRO A 35 3.87 20.79 11.31
N VAL A 36 2.68 20.75 10.74
CA VAL A 36 1.84 21.91 10.50
C VAL A 36 0.61 21.85 11.41
N ALA A 37 0.30 22.98 12.05
CA ALA A 37 -0.92 23.13 12.84
C ALA A 37 -2.14 23.02 11.92
N LEU A 38 -3.08 22.14 12.30
CA LEU A 38 -4.34 21.99 11.60
C LEU A 38 -5.40 22.86 12.30
N PRO A 39 -6.27 23.55 11.53
CA PRO A 39 -7.47 24.16 12.08
C PRO A 39 -8.33 23.12 12.81
N ASN A 40 -9.17 23.57 13.73
CA ASN A 40 -10.13 22.70 14.40
C ASN A 40 -11.45 22.65 13.61
N TYR A 41 -11.46 21.90 12.51
CA TYR A 41 -12.67 21.65 11.73
C TYR A 41 -13.58 20.63 12.43
N ASP A 42 -14.90 20.77 12.22
CA ASP A 42 -15.84 19.74 12.64
C ASP A 42 -15.63 18.42 11.88
N GLU A 43 -16.26 17.36 12.39
CA GLU A 43 -16.13 16.00 11.85
C GLU A 43 -16.59 15.89 10.39
N GLU A 44 -17.64 16.60 10.00
CA GLU A 44 -18.15 16.54 8.63
C GLU A 44 -17.17 17.20 7.66
N THR A 45 -16.63 18.35 8.02
CA THR A 45 -15.60 19.06 7.25
C THR A 45 -14.32 18.22 7.17
N ALA A 46 -13.90 17.59 8.28
CA ALA A 46 -12.77 16.66 8.27
C ALA A 46 -13.02 15.47 7.34
N THR A 47 -14.22 14.89 7.35
CA THR A 47 -14.62 13.79 6.46
C THR A 47 -14.57 14.21 4.99
N ARG A 48 -15.12 15.39 4.65
CA ARG A 48 -15.07 15.93 3.28
C ARG A 48 -13.62 16.09 2.80
N LEU A 49 -12.73 16.58 3.65
CA LEU A 49 -11.32 16.73 3.29
C LEU A 49 -10.60 15.38 3.16
N GLN A 50 -10.94 14.38 4.00
CA GLN A 50 -10.44 13.02 3.83
C GLN A 50 -10.89 12.45 2.48
N ILE A 51 -12.17 12.55 2.13
CA ILE A 51 -12.71 12.11 0.83
C ILE A 51 -12.02 12.82 -0.34
N PHE A 52 -11.82 14.13 -0.22
CA PHE A 52 -11.13 14.91 -1.25
C PHE A 52 -9.71 14.39 -1.51
N LEU A 53 -8.93 14.19 -0.44
CA LEU A 53 -7.56 13.72 -0.52
C LEU A 53 -7.48 12.28 -1.07
N ASP A 54 -8.39 11.42 -0.61
CA ASP A 54 -8.53 10.03 -1.08
C ASP A 54 -8.81 9.98 -2.59
N ASN A 55 -9.80 10.75 -3.07
CA ASN A 55 -10.12 10.86 -4.50
C ASN A 55 -9.02 11.53 -5.34
N SER A 56 -8.02 12.15 -4.70
CA SER A 56 -6.91 12.84 -5.36
C SER A 56 -5.62 12.01 -5.40
N ASP A 57 -5.65 10.73 -4.99
CA ASP A 57 -4.47 9.86 -4.81
C ASP A 57 -3.49 10.32 -3.71
N PHE A 58 -3.96 11.11 -2.74
CA PHE A 58 -3.22 11.48 -1.54
C PHE A 58 -3.90 10.85 -0.32
N GLY A 59 -3.66 9.56 -0.08
CA GLY A 59 -4.33 8.77 0.95
C GLY A 59 -4.23 9.39 2.35
N PRO A 60 -5.34 9.85 2.96
CA PRO A 60 -5.34 10.45 4.29
C PRO A 60 -5.27 9.40 5.42
N GLY A 61 -5.03 8.13 5.07
CA GLY A 61 -5.39 6.97 5.88
C GLY A 61 -6.84 6.58 5.65
N LYS A 62 -7.40 5.83 6.60
CA LYS A 62 -8.83 5.52 6.61
C LYS A 62 -9.67 6.77 6.87
N ILE A 63 -10.86 6.81 6.30
CA ILE A 63 -11.86 7.83 6.59
C ILE A 63 -12.48 7.53 7.95
N ASP A 64 -12.29 8.46 8.89
CA ASP A 64 -12.75 8.31 10.27
C ASP A 64 -13.24 9.63 10.89
N GLY A 65 -13.37 10.68 10.07
CA GLY A 65 -13.79 12.00 10.49
C GLY A 65 -12.75 12.77 11.29
N LYS A 66 -11.48 12.30 11.32
CA LYS A 66 -10.41 12.91 12.14
C LYS A 66 -9.25 13.38 11.30
N MET A 67 -8.76 14.57 11.64
CA MET A 67 -7.55 15.15 11.06
C MET A 67 -6.27 14.65 11.76
N GLY A 68 -6.01 13.34 11.60
CA GLY A 68 -4.87 12.65 12.19
C GLY A 68 -3.51 12.94 11.51
N GLU A 69 -2.52 12.12 11.86
CA GLU A 69 -1.16 12.22 11.29
C GLU A 69 -1.16 12.07 9.76
N PHE A 70 -1.78 11.02 9.24
CA PHE A 70 -1.78 10.74 7.80
C PHE A 70 -2.63 11.73 7.01
N PHE A 71 -3.73 12.23 7.57
CA PHE A 71 -4.46 13.35 7.00
C PHE A 71 -3.56 14.58 6.81
N ARG A 72 -2.80 14.96 7.86
CA ARG A 72 -1.86 16.08 7.77
C ARG A 72 -0.83 15.86 6.67
N LYS A 73 -0.27 14.66 6.61
CA LYS A 73 0.75 14.28 5.62
C LYS A 73 0.22 14.37 4.21
N ALA A 74 -0.92 13.74 3.95
CA ALA A 74 -1.62 13.80 2.67
C ALA A 74 -1.93 15.24 2.25
N LEU A 75 -2.46 16.08 3.15
CA LEU A 75 -2.78 17.47 2.83
C LEU A 75 -1.55 18.28 2.43
N ILE A 76 -0.44 18.14 3.15
CA ILE A 76 0.79 18.87 2.84
C ILE A 76 1.42 18.35 1.54
N SER A 77 1.40 17.04 1.30
CA SER A 77 1.87 16.44 0.05
C SER A 77 1.01 16.88 -1.14
N TYR A 78 -0.32 16.91 -1.00
CA TYR A 78 -1.24 17.41 -2.04
C TYR A 78 -0.89 18.86 -2.38
N LYS A 79 -0.76 19.71 -1.37
CA LYS A 79 -0.40 21.12 -1.55
C LYS A 79 0.98 21.29 -2.18
N HIS A 80 1.94 20.45 -1.82
CA HIS A 80 3.25 20.45 -2.46
C HIS A 80 3.15 20.11 -3.95
N ALA A 81 2.45 19.02 -4.29
CA ALA A 81 2.26 18.57 -5.67
C ALA A 81 1.59 19.63 -6.55
N HIS A 82 0.73 20.47 -5.95
CA HIS A 82 -0.02 21.53 -6.62
C HIS A 82 0.58 22.93 -6.43
N ALA A 83 1.83 23.04 -5.96
CA ALA A 83 2.54 24.32 -5.74
C ALA A 83 1.77 25.33 -4.85
N MET A 84 0.97 24.82 -3.91
CA MET A 84 0.22 25.61 -2.94
C MET A 84 1.04 25.89 -1.67
N ALA A 85 0.58 26.87 -0.88
CA ALA A 85 1.14 27.12 0.44
C ALA A 85 0.94 25.90 1.37
N LYS A 86 2.05 25.32 1.85
CA LYS A 86 2.12 24.13 2.72
C LYS A 86 1.69 24.42 4.16
N THR A 87 0.46 24.89 4.33
CA THR A 87 -0.19 25.21 5.61
C THR A 87 -1.35 24.24 5.88
N GLY A 88 -1.86 24.19 7.10
CA GLY A 88 -2.99 23.34 7.48
C GLY A 88 -4.36 23.94 7.15
N ALA A 89 -4.41 25.25 6.91
CA ALA A 89 -5.61 25.93 6.43
C ALA A 89 -5.97 25.41 5.03
N VAL A 90 -7.25 25.22 4.75
CA VAL A 90 -7.72 24.78 3.43
C VAL A 90 -8.65 25.83 2.86
N ASP A 91 -8.57 26.05 1.55
CA ASP A 91 -9.49 26.94 0.86
C ASP A 91 -10.82 26.22 0.61
N GLN A 92 -11.91 26.99 0.58
CA GLN A 92 -13.26 26.46 0.41
C GLN A 92 -13.41 25.59 -0.85
N TRP A 93 -12.70 25.91 -1.93
CA TRP A 93 -12.81 25.18 -3.20
C TRP A 93 -12.40 23.69 -3.11
N LEU A 94 -11.53 23.32 -2.15
CA LEU A 94 -11.18 21.91 -1.89
C LEU A 94 -12.40 21.15 -1.37
N LEU A 95 -13.14 21.77 -0.45
CA LEU A 95 -14.38 21.21 0.08
C LEU A 95 -15.45 21.13 -1.01
N ASP A 96 -15.48 22.11 -1.91
CA ASP A 96 -16.46 22.17 -3.00
C ASP A 96 -16.29 21.02 -4.02
N GLN A 97 -15.13 20.36 -4.05
CA GLN A 97 -14.94 19.11 -4.80
C GLN A 97 -15.71 17.91 -4.21
N VAL A 98 -16.14 18.02 -2.95
CA VAL A 98 -16.93 17.01 -2.25
C VAL A 98 -18.24 17.66 -1.78
N PRO A 99 -19.20 17.91 -2.70
CA PRO A 99 -20.47 18.56 -2.39
C PRO A 99 -21.40 17.68 -1.54
N VAL A 100 -21.19 16.36 -1.57
CA VAL A 100 -21.96 15.37 -0.82
C VAL A 100 -20.98 14.51 -0.02
N THR A 101 -20.98 14.68 1.30
CA THR A 101 -20.07 13.98 2.22
C THR A 101 -20.37 12.50 2.36
N TYR A 102 -21.65 12.14 2.38
CA TYR A 102 -22.11 10.79 2.68
C TYR A 102 -23.06 10.28 1.62
N THR A 103 -22.97 8.99 1.36
CA THR A 103 -23.93 8.26 0.53
C THR A 103 -24.54 7.13 1.36
N THR A 104 -25.45 6.38 0.75
CA THR A 104 -26.07 5.20 1.35
C THR A 104 -25.69 3.96 0.58
N TYR A 105 -25.41 2.88 1.31
CA TYR A 105 -25.19 1.56 0.78
C TYR A 105 -26.24 0.59 1.33
N THR A 106 -26.98 -0.06 0.45
CA THR A 106 -27.87 -1.16 0.83
C THR A 106 -27.12 -2.47 0.69
N ILE A 107 -26.99 -3.21 1.80
CA ILE A 107 -26.32 -4.51 1.83
C ILE A 107 -27.03 -5.44 0.85
N ARG A 108 -26.27 -6.10 -0.01
CA ARG A 108 -26.77 -6.97 -1.07
C ARG A 108 -26.59 -8.42 -0.68
N GLU A 109 -27.41 -9.30 -1.25
CA GLU A 109 -27.30 -10.74 -1.02
C GLU A 109 -25.93 -11.29 -1.46
N GLU A 110 -25.36 -10.76 -2.54
CA GLU A 110 -24.04 -11.14 -3.03
C GLU A 110 -22.88 -10.76 -2.09
N ASP A 111 -23.07 -9.78 -1.21
CA ASP A 111 -22.02 -9.36 -0.27
C ASP A 111 -21.70 -10.46 0.74
N LEU A 112 -22.68 -11.32 1.06
CA LEU A 112 -22.48 -12.48 1.92
C LEU A 112 -21.46 -13.47 1.34
N LYS A 113 -21.20 -13.44 0.03
CA LYS A 113 -20.15 -14.28 -0.60
C LYS A 113 -18.74 -13.80 -0.28
N GLN A 114 -18.59 -12.56 0.18
CA GLN A 114 -17.29 -11.97 0.51
C GLN A 114 -16.90 -12.22 1.96
N VAL A 115 -17.83 -12.69 2.79
CA VAL A 115 -17.67 -12.85 4.24
C VAL A 115 -17.67 -14.33 4.62
N GLY A 116 -16.85 -14.70 5.60
CA GLY A 116 -16.80 -16.06 6.14
C GLY A 116 -15.88 -16.18 7.35
N ASP A 117 -15.76 -17.40 7.85
CA ASP A 117 -14.88 -17.69 8.98
C ASP A 117 -13.40 -17.73 8.56
N VAL A 118 -12.55 -17.07 9.33
CA VAL A 118 -11.10 -17.08 9.15
C VAL A 118 -10.47 -17.65 10.42
N PRO A 119 -9.97 -18.90 10.38
CA PRO A 119 -9.35 -19.54 11.54
C PRO A 119 -8.17 -18.73 12.09
N GLY A 120 -7.92 -18.85 13.39
CA GLY A 120 -6.83 -18.13 14.05
C GLY A 120 -5.42 -18.64 13.74
N THR A 121 -5.26 -19.84 13.15
CA THR A 121 -3.94 -20.43 12.87
C THR A 121 -3.65 -20.49 11.37
N HIS A 122 -2.40 -20.21 10.99
CA HIS A 122 -1.94 -20.31 9.58
C HIS A 122 -2.10 -21.73 9.01
N ALA A 123 -1.97 -22.76 9.86
CA ALA A 123 -2.15 -24.15 9.45
C ALA A 123 -3.58 -24.46 9.01
N GLU A 124 -4.57 -23.88 9.68
CA GLU A 124 -5.99 -24.02 9.33
C GLU A 124 -6.36 -23.11 8.17
N GLN A 125 -5.88 -21.86 8.17
CA GLN A 125 -6.05 -20.91 7.07
C GLN A 125 -5.55 -21.48 5.74
N ALA A 126 -4.41 -22.17 5.73
CA ALA A 126 -3.85 -22.81 4.53
C ALA A 126 -4.72 -23.94 3.94
N ARG A 127 -5.72 -24.43 4.68
CA ARG A 127 -6.69 -25.43 4.19
C ARG A 127 -7.90 -24.79 3.52
N LEU A 128 -8.08 -23.48 3.67
CA LEU A 128 -9.14 -22.75 3.00
C LEU A 128 -8.85 -22.62 1.50
N LYS A 129 -9.90 -22.32 0.73
CA LYS A 129 -9.77 -21.97 -0.69
C LYS A 129 -9.63 -20.46 -0.91
N TRP A 130 -10.02 -19.69 0.09
CA TRP A 130 -10.11 -18.22 0.06
C TRP A 130 -10.07 -17.70 1.49
N LEU A 131 -9.43 -16.56 1.72
CA LEU A 131 -9.43 -15.84 3.01
C LEU A 131 -10.44 -14.67 2.97
N PRO A 132 -11.73 -14.90 3.30
CA PRO A 132 -12.78 -13.88 3.19
C PRO A 132 -12.61 -12.76 4.22
N TYR A 133 -13.43 -11.71 4.09
CA TYR A 133 -13.70 -10.80 5.19
C TYR A 133 -14.32 -11.56 6.35
N THR A 134 -14.03 -11.15 7.58
CA THR A 134 -14.59 -11.76 8.79
C THR A 134 -15.98 -11.25 9.13
N SER A 135 -16.37 -10.08 8.58
CA SER A 135 -17.70 -9.51 8.78
C SER A 135 -18.15 -8.64 7.60
N LEU A 136 -19.47 -8.41 7.50
CA LEU A 136 -20.02 -7.40 6.57
C LEU A 136 -19.55 -5.99 6.93
N LEU A 137 -19.30 -5.70 8.21
CA LEU A 137 -18.81 -4.39 8.65
C LEU A 137 -17.41 -4.12 8.10
N GLU A 138 -16.50 -5.09 8.20
CA GLU A 138 -15.15 -5.03 7.63
C GLU A 138 -15.20 -4.82 6.11
N PHE A 139 -15.98 -5.65 5.41
CA PHE A 139 -16.18 -5.54 3.97
C PHE A 139 -16.70 -4.17 3.53
N ILE A 140 -17.74 -3.66 4.21
CA ILE A 140 -18.33 -2.35 3.88
C ILE A 140 -17.38 -1.21 4.26
N ALA A 141 -16.67 -1.33 5.38
CA ALA A 141 -15.69 -0.33 5.79
C ALA A 141 -14.58 -0.20 4.74
N GLU A 142 -13.99 -1.30 4.29
CA GLU A 142 -12.98 -1.28 3.22
C GLU A 142 -13.55 -0.79 1.90
N ARG A 143 -14.76 -1.24 1.52
CA ARG A 143 -15.43 -0.77 0.30
C ARG A 143 -15.53 0.75 0.22
N PHE A 144 -15.71 1.42 1.34
CA PHE A 144 -15.85 2.89 1.39
C PHE A 144 -14.64 3.57 2.05
N HIS A 145 -13.48 2.92 2.05
CA HIS A 145 -12.21 3.41 2.61
C HIS A 145 -12.33 3.95 4.05
N SER A 146 -13.28 3.42 4.82
CA SER A 146 -13.68 3.92 6.13
C SER A 146 -13.11 3.07 7.25
N ALA A 147 -12.98 3.65 8.43
CA ALA A 147 -12.85 2.87 9.65
C ALA A 147 -14.19 2.18 9.98
N GLU A 148 -14.16 0.92 10.41
CA GLU A 148 -15.35 0.20 10.90
C GLU A 148 -16.08 0.99 11.99
N ALA A 149 -15.35 1.46 13.01
CA ALA A 149 -15.91 2.28 14.09
C ALA A 149 -16.58 3.57 13.59
N TYR A 150 -16.14 4.11 12.44
CA TYR A 150 -16.75 5.29 11.86
C TYR A 150 -18.04 4.97 11.12
N VAL A 151 -18.07 3.86 10.35
CA VAL A 151 -19.33 3.33 9.79
C VAL A 151 -20.34 3.05 10.91
N GLN A 152 -19.87 2.51 12.05
CA GLN A 152 -20.73 2.29 13.21
C GLN A 152 -21.30 3.57 13.78
N LYS A 153 -20.45 4.59 13.96
CA LYS A 153 -20.85 5.90 14.47
C LYS A 153 -21.87 6.58 13.56
N LEU A 154 -21.72 6.47 12.23
CA LEU A 154 -22.64 7.06 11.26
C LEU A 154 -24.03 6.40 11.27
N ASN A 155 -24.16 5.20 11.83
CA ASN A 155 -25.36 4.38 11.81
C ASN A 155 -25.78 3.91 13.21
N PRO A 156 -26.13 4.83 14.13
CA PRO A 156 -26.50 4.45 15.49
C PRO A 156 -27.74 3.54 15.48
N GLY A 157 -27.75 2.54 16.38
CA GLY A 157 -28.87 1.63 16.58
C GLY A 157 -28.88 0.37 15.71
N LYS A 158 -27.89 0.16 14.85
CA LYS A 158 -27.72 -1.09 14.09
C LYS A 158 -27.24 -2.24 14.97
N ASN A 159 -27.66 -3.45 14.61
CA ASN A 159 -27.15 -4.68 15.22
C ASN A 159 -25.92 -5.16 14.45
N TRP A 160 -24.73 -4.72 14.87
CA TRP A 160 -23.48 -5.00 14.17
C TRP A 160 -23.08 -6.48 14.13
N GLU A 161 -23.56 -7.27 15.09
CA GLU A 161 -23.32 -8.73 15.13
C GLU A 161 -24.18 -9.48 14.10
N HIS A 162 -25.24 -8.84 13.61
CA HIS A 162 -26.25 -9.48 12.77
C HIS A 162 -26.72 -8.55 11.64
N LEU A 163 -25.78 -7.89 10.95
CA LEU A 163 -26.10 -7.15 9.73
C LEU A 163 -26.66 -8.10 8.65
N GLN A 164 -27.70 -7.68 7.93
CA GLN A 164 -28.35 -8.50 6.90
C GLN A 164 -28.52 -7.75 5.56
N PRO A 165 -28.60 -8.48 4.44
CA PRO A 165 -29.05 -7.92 3.17
C PRO A 165 -30.36 -7.14 3.29
N GLY A 166 -30.48 -6.06 2.51
CA GLY A 166 -31.61 -5.13 2.53
C GLY A 166 -31.47 -4.00 3.55
N GLU A 167 -30.57 -4.11 4.53
CA GLU A 167 -30.28 -2.99 5.41
C GLU A 167 -29.50 -1.89 4.68
N THR A 168 -29.90 -0.64 4.89
CA THR A 168 -29.19 0.53 4.37
C THR A 168 -28.29 1.15 5.45
N LEU A 169 -27.04 1.43 5.09
CA LEU A 169 -26.03 2.09 5.90
C LEU A 169 -25.60 3.41 5.26
N LYS A 170 -25.45 4.46 6.07
CA LYS A 170 -24.77 5.70 5.71
C LYS A 170 -23.26 5.49 5.74
N VAL A 171 -22.57 5.83 4.66
CA VAL A 171 -21.13 5.62 4.48
C VAL A 171 -20.48 6.86 3.84
N PRO A 172 -19.14 7.03 3.94
CA PRO A 172 -18.44 8.07 3.19
C PRO A 172 -18.70 7.96 1.68
N ASN A 173 -18.83 9.10 1.01
CA ASN A 173 -19.08 9.16 -0.43
C ASN A 173 -17.75 9.15 -1.21
N VAL A 174 -17.10 7.99 -1.26
CA VAL A 174 -15.92 7.72 -2.10
C VAL A 174 -16.28 6.85 -3.28
N LEU A 175 -15.38 6.73 -4.26
CA LEU A 175 -15.47 5.68 -5.26
C LEU A 175 -15.38 4.31 -4.57
N PRO A 176 -16.42 3.46 -4.62
CA PRO A 176 -16.39 2.22 -3.87
C PRO A 176 -15.32 1.25 -4.37
N PHE A 177 -14.57 0.66 -3.44
CA PHE A 177 -13.64 -0.41 -3.73
C PHE A 177 -14.40 -1.72 -3.95
N GLU A 178 -14.64 -2.04 -5.23
CA GLU A 178 -15.38 -3.23 -5.67
C GLU A 178 -14.45 -4.44 -5.82
N VAL A 179 -13.96 -4.92 -4.69
CA VAL A 179 -13.03 -6.05 -4.58
C VAL A 179 -13.48 -7.31 -5.36
N GLU A 180 -14.79 -7.54 -5.45
CA GLU A 180 -15.39 -8.67 -6.16
C GLU A 180 -15.20 -8.62 -7.69
N LYS A 181 -14.78 -7.48 -8.24
CA LYS A 181 -14.51 -7.31 -9.68
C LYS A 181 -13.11 -7.73 -10.07
N PHE A 182 -12.21 -7.94 -9.11
CA PHE A 182 -10.84 -8.36 -9.39
C PHE A 182 -10.74 -9.84 -9.70
N THR A 183 -10.00 -10.15 -10.76
CA THR A 183 -9.69 -11.53 -11.17
C THR A 183 -8.26 -11.89 -10.80
N GLU A 184 -8.05 -13.13 -10.34
CA GLU A 184 -6.71 -13.62 -9.99
C GLU A 184 -5.81 -13.60 -11.23
N GLY A 185 -4.59 -13.10 -11.07
CA GLY A 185 -3.61 -13.12 -12.13
C GLY A 185 -2.61 -11.98 -12.10
N LYS A 186 -1.75 -11.99 -13.13
CA LYS A 186 -0.74 -10.96 -13.33
C LYS A 186 -1.39 -9.66 -13.75
N VAL A 187 -0.99 -8.56 -13.12
CA VAL A 187 -1.31 -7.22 -13.61
C VAL A 187 -0.50 -6.97 -14.88
N PRO A 188 -1.14 -6.62 -16.01
CA PRO A 188 -0.43 -6.24 -17.22
C PRO A 188 0.44 -5.01 -16.99
N GLU A 189 1.65 -5.02 -17.54
CA GLU A 189 2.48 -3.82 -17.53
C GLU A 189 1.81 -2.70 -18.33
N ASN A 190 1.83 -1.49 -17.77
CA ASN A 190 1.40 -0.29 -18.47
C ASN A 190 2.62 0.59 -18.80
N PRO A 191 3.02 0.67 -20.08
CA PRO A 191 4.17 1.48 -20.50
C PRO A 191 4.07 2.95 -20.12
N ALA A 192 2.85 3.48 -19.94
CA ALA A 192 2.63 4.86 -19.49
C ALA A 192 3.18 5.12 -18.08
N PHE A 193 3.41 4.08 -17.28
CA PHE A 193 3.94 4.19 -15.91
C PHE A 193 5.43 3.84 -15.81
N ALA A 194 6.10 3.55 -16.92
CA ALA A 194 7.50 3.10 -16.91
C ALA A 194 8.49 4.15 -16.39
N SER A 195 8.16 5.44 -16.50
CA SER A 195 8.95 6.55 -15.95
C SER A 195 8.73 6.79 -14.46
N ARG A 196 7.67 6.20 -13.88
CA ARG A 196 7.29 6.47 -12.49
C ARG A 196 8.28 5.84 -11.52
N LYS A 197 8.56 6.57 -10.45
CA LYS A 197 9.43 6.13 -9.35
C LYS A 197 8.62 6.08 -8.07
N ILE A 198 8.81 5.01 -7.31
CA ILE A 198 8.22 4.87 -5.98
C ILE A 198 9.31 5.12 -4.95
N PHE A 199 9.05 6.05 -4.04
CA PHE A 199 9.87 6.34 -2.87
C PHE A 199 9.14 5.83 -1.63
N VAL A 200 9.84 5.04 -0.82
CA VAL A 200 9.32 4.49 0.44
C VAL A 200 10.06 5.19 1.57
N ASP A 201 9.44 6.20 2.17
CA ASP A 201 9.97 6.92 3.32
C ASP A 201 9.52 6.21 4.61
N THR A 202 10.40 5.39 5.18
CA THR A 202 10.08 4.62 6.39
C THR A 202 10.02 5.47 7.68
N PRO A 203 10.83 6.53 7.87
CA PRO A 203 10.60 7.51 8.93
C PRO A 203 9.23 8.19 8.88
N GLU A 204 8.82 8.67 7.70
CA GLU A 204 7.54 9.37 7.52
C GLU A 204 6.37 8.41 7.31
N ARG A 205 6.65 7.10 7.12
CA ARG A 205 5.63 6.07 6.87
C ARG A 205 4.77 6.41 5.66
N LEU A 206 5.41 6.87 4.59
CA LEU A 206 4.77 7.21 3.32
C LEU A 206 5.38 6.42 2.16
N LEU A 207 4.53 6.04 1.23
CA LEU A 207 4.90 5.68 -0.13
C LEU A 207 4.52 6.84 -1.04
N GLU A 208 5.47 7.34 -1.81
CA GLU A 208 5.30 8.47 -2.70
C GLU A 208 5.60 8.04 -4.14
N VAL A 209 4.69 8.36 -5.06
CA VAL A 209 4.86 8.05 -6.48
C VAL A 209 5.17 9.34 -7.22
N PHE A 210 6.29 9.36 -7.91
CA PHE A 210 6.70 10.45 -8.77
C PHE A 210 6.55 10.05 -10.23
N ASP A 211 5.93 10.90 -11.03
CA ASP A 211 6.02 10.85 -12.48
C ASP A 211 6.99 11.94 -12.92
N HIS A 212 8.16 11.52 -13.42
CA HIS A 212 9.32 12.41 -13.58
C HIS A 212 9.67 13.08 -12.23
N ASP A 213 9.55 14.41 -12.13
CA ASP A 213 9.81 15.19 -10.91
C ASP A 213 8.51 15.64 -10.20
N GLN A 214 7.34 15.23 -10.71
CA GLN A 214 6.06 15.58 -10.13
C GLN A 214 5.57 14.48 -9.20
N LEU A 215 5.27 14.84 -7.95
CA LEU A 215 4.58 13.97 -7.01
C LEU A 215 3.12 13.78 -7.47
N VAL A 216 2.73 12.54 -7.76
CA VAL A 216 1.40 12.21 -8.29
C VAL A 216 0.54 11.40 -7.33
N CYS A 217 1.15 10.62 -6.42
CA CYS A 217 0.40 9.89 -5.40
C CYS A 217 1.17 9.82 -4.08
N VAL A 218 0.45 9.76 -2.96
CA VAL A 218 1.00 9.51 -1.62
C VAL A 218 0.09 8.57 -0.85
N PHE A 219 0.64 7.52 -0.26
CA PHE A 219 -0.13 6.58 0.56
C PHE A 219 0.59 6.29 1.88
N PRO A 220 -0.14 6.20 3.01
CA PRO A 220 0.45 5.77 4.26
C PRO A 220 0.86 4.30 4.18
N ILE A 221 1.97 3.96 4.84
CA ILE A 221 2.48 2.58 4.88
C ILE A 221 2.78 2.14 6.31
N THR A 222 2.76 0.83 6.52
CA THR A 222 3.33 0.20 7.71
C THR A 222 4.65 -0.46 7.32
N PRO A 223 5.80 0.22 7.51
CA PRO A 223 7.09 -0.36 7.18
C PRO A 223 7.49 -1.45 8.19
N GLY A 224 8.51 -2.24 7.84
CA GLY A 224 9.12 -3.23 8.73
C GLY A 224 9.45 -2.66 10.11
N SER A 225 9.37 -3.51 11.13
CA SER A 225 9.55 -3.12 12.52
C SER A 225 10.99 -2.64 12.81
N LYS A 226 11.23 -2.06 13.99
CA LYS A 226 12.60 -1.72 14.41
C LYS A 226 13.52 -2.93 14.50
N ALA A 227 12.98 -4.10 14.82
CA ALA A 227 13.74 -5.35 14.90
C ALA A 227 14.01 -5.95 13.51
N LEU A 228 13.10 -5.74 12.56
CA LEU A 228 13.18 -6.22 11.18
C LEU A 228 12.91 -5.04 10.22
N PRO A 229 13.86 -4.10 10.10
CA PRO A 229 13.64 -2.89 9.32
C PRO A 229 13.56 -3.22 7.83
N ALA A 230 12.72 -2.47 7.10
CA ALA A 230 12.69 -2.55 5.65
C ALA A 230 14.08 -2.19 5.09
N PRO A 231 14.62 -2.97 4.13
CA PRO A 231 15.97 -2.75 3.63
C PRO A 231 16.04 -1.47 2.79
N VAL A 232 16.99 -0.60 3.12
CA VAL A 232 17.28 0.60 2.34
C VAL A 232 18.00 0.20 1.05
N GLY A 233 17.53 0.73 -0.08
CA GLY A 233 18.15 0.52 -1.38
C GLY A 233 17.24 0.91 -2.53
N THR A 234 17.77 0.79 -3.75
CA THR A 234 17.02 0.96 -4.99
C THR A 234 16.70 -0.41 -5.56
N TRP A 235 15.41 -0.68 -5.74
CA TRP A 235 14.90 -1.97 -6.20
C TRP A 235 14.05 -1.77 -7.46
N LYS A 236 13.87 -2.85 -8.23
CA LYS A 236 12.99 -2.89 -9.40
C LYS A 236 11.77 -3.74 -9.07
N ILE A 237 10.59 -3.26 -9.48
CA ILE A 237 9.38 -4.08 -9.52
C ILE A 237 9.57 -5.13 -10.62
N LEU A 238 9.40 -6.40 -10.27
CA LEU A 238 9.49 -7.53 -11.19
C LEU A 238 8.14 -7.93 -11.79
N GLY A 239 7.06 -7.48 -11.16
CA GLY A 239 5.69 -7.74 -11.58
C GLY A 239 4.74 -7.60 -10.40
N ALA A 240 3.45 -7.53 -10.72
CA ALA A 240 2.39 -7.45 -9.74
C ALA A 240 1.35 -8.56 -9.98
N ASN A 241 0.80 -9.12 -8.90
CA ASN A 241 -0.25 -10.12 -8.97
C ASN A 241 -1.43 -9.69 -8.11
N VAL A 242 -2.62 -9.75 -8.70
CA VAL A 242 -3.89 -9.67 -8.00
C VAL A 242 -4.20 -11.04 -7.42
N TRP A 243 -4.73 -11.05 -6.20
CA TRP A 243 -5.04 -12.28 -5.45
C TRP A 243 -3.82 -13.19 -5.28
N PRO A 244 -2.75 -12.70 -4.63
CA PRO A 244 -1.54 -13.48 -4.43
C PRO A 244 -1.76 -14.65 -3.48
N TRP A 245 -1.15 -15.80 -3.81
CA TRP A 245 -0.86 -16.83 -2.81
C TRP A 245 0.30 -16.36 -1.93
N PHE A 246 0.18 -16.53 -0.62
CA PHE A 246 1.23 -16.12 0.31
C PHE A 246 1.86 -17.32 1.01
N ARG A 247 3.16 -17.51 0.78
CA ARG A 247 3.94 -18.53 1.48
C ARG A 247 4.44 -17.96 2.81
N TYR A 248 3.65 -18.16 3.86
CA TYR A 248 4.03 -17.83 5.23
C TYR A 248 5.13 -18.78 5.71
N ASP A 249 6.31 -18.25 6.01
CA ASP A 249 7.48 -18.99 6.48
C ASP A 249 8.24 -18.11 7.47
N GLU A 250 8.25 -18.50 8.73
CA GLU A 250 8.85 -17.71 9.80
C GLU A 250 10.36 -17.55 9.65
N GLY A 251 11.05 -18.55 9.08
CA GLY A 251 12.48 -18.40 8.81
C GLY A 251 12.74 -17.34 7.74
N MET A 252 11.85 -17.24 6.74
CA MET A 252 11.94 -16.19 5.73
C MET A 252 11.63 -14.82 6.35
N LEU A 253 10.55 -14.72 7.12
CA LEU A 253 10.08 -13.45 7.70
C LEU A 253 11.03 -12.89 8.76
N ASN A 254 11.63 -13.76 9.59
CA ASN A 254 12.47 -13.34 10.70
C ASN A 254 13.98 -13.36 10.38
N HIS A 255 14.42 -14.19 9.43
CA HIS A 255 15.84 -14.42 9.16
C HIS A 255 16.22 -14.32 7.68
N GLY A 256 15.26 -14.13 6.77
CA GLY A 256 15.52 -14.07 5.33
C GLY A 256 15.94 -15.41 4.72
N VAL A 257 15.69 -16.53 5.41
CA VAL A 257 16.07 -17.88 4.97
C VAL A 257 14.83 -18.76 4.85
N ARG A 258 14.59 -19.32 3.66
CA ARG A 258 13.48 -20.25 3.46
C ARG A 258 13.68 -21.54 4.23
N THR A 259 12.61 -22.04 4.82
CA THR A 259 12.56 -23.30 5.58
C THR A 259 11.55 -24.27 4.99
N GLU A 260 11.62 -25.53 5.39
CA GLU A 260 10.61 -26.54 5.01
C GLU A 260 9.31 -26.42 5.82
N ASN A 261 9.29 -25.64 6.91
CA ASN A 261 8.09 -25.41 7.71
C ASN A 261 7.39 -24.12 7.25
N TYR A 262 6.41 -24.26 6.35
CA TYR A 262 5.68 -23.14 5.78
C TYR A 262 4.21 -23.46 5.57
N TYR A 263 3.40 -22.42 5.43
CA TYR A 263 1.99 -22.48 5.08
C TYR A 263 1.73 -21.68 3.82
N ASN A 264 1.05 -22.27 2.84
CA ASN A 264 0.59 -21.55 1.66
C ASN A 264 -0.82 -21.02 1.95
N LEU A 265 -0.91 -19.74 2.29
CA LEU A 265 -2.18 -19.06 2.51
C LEU A 265 -2.83 -18.75 1.16
N PRO A 266 -4.10 -19.12 0.97
CA PRO A 266 -4.81 -18.87 -0.27
C PRO A 266 -5.07 -17.36 -0.44
N PRO A 267 -5.41 -16.92 -1.66
CA PRO A 267 -5.81 -15.54 -1.88
C PRO A 267 -7.05 -15.14 -1.07
N GLY A 268 -7.22 -13.85 -0.84
CA GLY A 268 -8.40 -13.29 -0.19
C GLY A 268 -8.12 -11.93 0.43
N PRO A 269 -9.15 -11.13 0.73
CA PRO A 269 -8.98 -9.83 1.38
C PRO A 269 -8.20 -9.90 2.69
N ASN A 270 -8.35 -10.99 3.46
CA ASN A 270 -7.61 -11.21 4.70
C ASN A 270 -6.29 -11.97 4.52
N ASN A 271 -5.78 -12.06 3.30
CA ASN A 271 -4.41 -12.52 3.09
C ASN A 271 -3.43 -11.50 3.70
N LEU A 272 -2.35 -11.99 4.34
CA LEU A 272 -1.37 -11.16 5.04
C LEU A 272 -0.58 -10.19 4.14
N VAL A 273 -0.60 -10.40 2.83
CA VAL A 273 -0.04 -9.45 1.84
C VAL A 273 -1.12 -8.72 1.04
N GLY A 274 -2.37 -8.79 1.50
CA GLY A 274 -3.53 -8.13 0.88
C GLY A 274 -3.92 -8.71 -0.48
N VAL A 275 -4.63 -7.89 -1.26
CA VAL A 275 -5.25 -8.29 -2.53
C VAL A 275 -4.35 -8.10 -3.76
N LEU A 276 -3.24 -7.38 -3.59
CA LEU A 276 -2.29 -7.03 -4.65
C LEU A 276 -0.88 -7.12 -4.06
N TRP A 277 0.01 -7.83 -4.75
CA TRP A 277 1.42 -7.93 -4.37
C TRP A 277 2.33 -7.53 -5.52
N MET A 278 3.22 -6.57 -5.29
CA MET A 278 4.26 -6.14 -6.22
C MET A 278 5.63 -6.65 -5.75
N GLY A 279 6.13 -7.71 -6.40
CA GLY A 279 7.42 -8.31 -6.03
C GLY A 279 8.59 -7.45 -6.47
N LEU A 280 9.59 -7.27 -5.59
CA LEU A 280 10.82 -6.57 -5.93
C LEU A 280 11.96 -7.54 -6.29
N ASN A 281 13.00 -7.02 -6.96
CA ASN A 281 14.23 -7.77 -7.22
C ASN A 281 15.09 -8.02 -5.96
N LYS A 282 14.60 -7.61 -4.79
CA LYS A 282 15.13 -8.02 -3.48
C LYS A 282 14.32 -9.23 -2.97
N PRO A 283 14.94 -10.41 -2.79
CA PRO A 283 14.22 -11.61 -2.39
C PRO A 283 13.39 -11.41 -1.11
N GLY A 284 12.11 -11.81 -1.16
CA GLY A 284 11.18 -11.75 -0.04
C GLY A 284 10.61 -10.37 0.29
N ILE A 285 10.96 -9.34 -0.48
CA ILE A 285 10.48 -7.98 -0.27
C ILE A 285 9.54 -7.60 -1.41
N GLY A 286 8.45 -6.92 -1.06
CA GLY A 286 7.44 -6.42 -1.98
C GLY A 286 6.73 -5.20 -1.42
N ILE A 287 5.82 -4.69 -2.24
CA ILE A 287 4.88 -3.61 -1.92
C ILE A 287 3.48 -4.19 -2.06
#